data_AF-A0A2D4HP50-F1
#
_entry.id   AF-A0A2D4HP50-F1
#
_cell.length_a   1.000
_cell.length_b   1.000
_cell.length_c   1.000
_cell.angle_alpha   90.00
_cell.angle_beta   90.00
_cell.angle_gamma   90.00
#
_symmetry.space_group_name_H-M   'P 1'
#
loop_
_entity.id
_entity.type
_entity.pdbx_description
1 polymer ?
#
loop_
_entity_poly.entity_id
_entity_poly.type
_entity_poly.pdbx_seq_one_letter_code
_entity_poly.pdbx_strand_id
1 'polypeptide(L)'
;SARRISELAALSARKDLCIFHSDRVVLRPDPTFIPKINSAFHRAQELILPNFCSRPSHPLEYQWHRLDVRRALKIYLTRTASFRKSEALFISFQPSMQGKKVSSATIGRWLKATIAKAYETQTLQVPRGIIAHSTRSAATSASWATQA
;
A
#
# COMPACT_ATOMS: atom_id res chain seq x y z
N SER A 1 -5.22 0.03 11.34
CA SER A 1 -4.55 -1.27 11.06
C SER A 1 -3.17 -1.01 10.48
N ALA A 2 -2.10 -1.40 11.17
CA ALA A 2 -0.72 -1.24 10.70
C ALA A 2 -0.12 -2.62 10.40
N ARG A 3 -0.21 -3.04 9.13
CA ARG A 3 0.22 -4.37 8.66
C ARG A 3 1.74 -4.47 8.51
N ARG A 4 2.31 -5.65 8.78
CA ARG A 4 3.75 -5.89 8.62
C ARG A 4 4.13 -5.88 7.13
N ILE A 5 5.39 -5.57 6.85
CA ILE A 5 5.93 -5.55 5.47
C ILE A 5 5.78 -6.93 4.80
N SER A 6 5.92 -8.02 5.56
CA SER A 6 5.69 -9.38 5.08
C SER A 6 4.25 -9.60 4.59
N GLU A 7 3.26 -8.99 5.24
CA GLU A 7 1.86 -9.07 4.83
C GLU A 7 1.61 -8.24 3.56
N LEU A 8 2.26 -7.08 3.43
CA LEU A 8 2.22 -6.30 2.18
C LEU A 8 2.82 -7.08 1.01
N ALA A 9 3.92 -7.79 1.24
CA ALA A 9 4.56 -8.66 0.23
C ALA A 9 3.72 -9.91 -0.12
N ALA A 10 2.73 -10.24 0.72
CA ALA A 10 1.81 -11.35 0.52
C ALA A 10 0.54 -10.95 -0.23
N LEU A 11 0.26 -9.66 -0.43
CA LEU A 11 -0.91 -9.22 -1.21
C LEU A 11 -0.77 -9.65 -2.67
N SER A 12 -1.92 -9.93 -3.30
CA SER A 12 -1.99 -10.35 -4.71
C SER A 12 -2.81 -9.38 -5.56
N ALA A 13 -2.53 -9.34 -6.86
CA ALA A 13 -3.31 -8.66 -7.89
C ALA A 13 -4.44 -9.53 -8.47
N ARG A 14 -4.54 -10.81 -8.09
CA ARG A 14 -5.58 -11.72 -8.58
C ARG A 14 -6.96 -11.17 -8.27
N LYS A 15 -7.92 -11.37 -9.18
CA LYS A 15 -9.28 -10.82 -9.06
C LYS A 15 -10.05 -11.33 -7.84
N ASP A 16 -9.75 -12.54 -7.35
CA ASP A 16 -10.36 -13.14 -6.17
C ASP A 16 -9.73 -12.66 -4.84
N LEU A 17 -8.56 -12.02 -4.92
CA LEU A 17 -7.80 -11.51 -3.76
C LEU A 17 -7.66 -9.98 -3.75
N CYS A 18 -7.93 -9.31 -4.87
CA CYS A 18 -7.91 -7.86 -5.03
C CYS A 18 -9.26 -7.39 -5.61
N ILE A 19 -10.21 -7.17 -4.72
CA ILE A 19 -11.61 -6.99 -5.08
C ILE A 19 -11.96 -5.51 -4.99
N PHE A 20 -12.28 -4.91 -6.14
CA PHE A 20 -12.73 -3.52 -6.21
C PHE A 20 -14.25 -3.44 -6.08
N HIS A 21 -14.70 -2.65 -5.11
CA HIS A 21 -16.09 -2.22 -4.99
C HIS A 21 -16.22 -0.75 -5.45
N SER A 22 -17.45 -0.21 -5.43
CA SER A 22 -17.71 1.20 -5.72
C SER A 22 -17.08 2.12 -4.67
N ASP A 23 -17.10 1.69 -3.41
CA ASP A 23 -16.76 2.48 -2.22
C ASP A 23 -15.43 2.07 -1.57
N ARG A 24 -14.87 0.92 -1.92
CA ARG A 24 -13.65 0.39 -1.28
C ARG A 24 -12.88 -0.56 -2.19
N VAL A 25 -11.69 -0.96 -1.76
CA VAL A 25 -10.99 -2.15 -2.27
C VAL A 25 -10.68 -3.08 -1.11
N VAL A 26 -10.89 -4.37 -1.32
CA VAL A 26 -10.60 -5.44 -0.36
C VAL A 26 -9.40 -6.21 -0.88
N LEU A 27 -8.33 -6.27 -0.07
CA LEU A 27 -7.10 -6.98 -0.38
C LEU A 27 -6.93 -8.16 0.58
N ARG A 28 -6.73 -9.35 0.02
CA ARG A 28 -6.48 -10.59 0.75
C ARG A 28 -5.02 -11.02 0.53
N PRO A 29 -4.32 -11.46 1.58
CA PRO A 29 -3.04 -12.13 1.40
C PRO A 29 -3.23 -13.40 0.54
N ASP A 30 -2.20 -13.75 -0.23
CA ASP A 30 -2.13 -15.02 -0.92
C ASP A 30 -2.27 -16.17 0.09
N PRO A 31 -3.15 -17.17 -0.13
CA PRO A 31 -3.35 -18.28 0.80
C PRO A 31 -2.08 -19.09 1.12
N THR A 32 -1.06 -19.03 0.26
CA THR A 32 0.24 -19.68 0.50
C THR A 32 1.10 -18.95 1.53
N PHE A 33 0.75 -17.70 1.89
CA PHE A 33 1.44 -16.95 2.92
C PHE A 33 1.08 -17.45 4.31
N ILE A 34 2.10 -17.80 5.09
CA ILE A 34 1.95 -18.22 6.48
C ILE A 34 2.28 -17.04 7.40
N PRO A 35 1.28 -16.44 8.08
CA PRO A 35 1.53 -15.36 9.03
C PRO A 35 2.29 -15.90 10.26
N LYS A 36 3.02 -15.02 10.95
CA LYS A 36 3.74 -15.36 12.19
C LYS A 36 2.83 -16.01 13.25
N ILE A 37 1.58 -15.55 13.33
CA ILE A 37 0.56 -16.18 14.15
C ILE A 37 -0.33 -16.97 13.18
N ASN A 38 -0.10 -18.27 13.08
CA ASN A 38 -0.77 -19.14 12.12
C ASN A 38 -2.16 -19.60 12.63
N SER A 39 -3.07 -18.65 12.83
CA SER A 39 -4.49 -18.97 13.09
C SER A 39 -5.34 -18.72 11.85
N ALA A 40 -6.52 -19.35 11.77
CA ALA A 40 -7.47 -19.13 10.68
C ALA A 40 -7.84 -17.64 10.54
N PHE A 41 -8.05 -16.96 11.67
CA PHE A 41 -8.32 -15.54 11.73
C PHE A 41 -7.23 -14.69 11.06
N HIS A 42 -5.95 -14.92 11.42
CA HIS A 42 -4.84 -14.13 10.85
C HIS A 42 -4.59 -14.45 9.37
N ARG A 43 -4.87 -15.67 8.92
CA ARG A 43 -4.77 -16.06 7.50
C ARG A 43 -5.86 -15.43 6.65
N ALA A 44 -7.07 -15.31 7.19
CA ALA A 44 -8.23 -14.76 6.47
C ALA A 44 -8.38 -13.23 6.62
N GLN A 45 -7.47 -12.55 7.31
CA GLN A 45 -7.66 -11.15 7.64
C GLN A 45 -7.56 -10.22 6.42
N GLU A 46 -8.71 -9.65 6.02
CA GLU A 46 -8.82 -8.75 4.87
C GLU A 46 -8.32 -7.33 5.17
N LEU A 47 -7.59 -6.74 4.23
CA LEU A 47 -7.25 -5.32 4.25
C LEU A 47 -8.31 -4.56 3.46
N ILE A 48 -9.18 -3.87 4.19
CA ILE A 48 -10.22 -3.03 3.60
C ILE A 48 -9.68 -1.60 3.51
N LEU A 49 -9.62 -1.07 2.28
CA LEU A 49 -9.20 0.30 2.00
C LEU A 49 -10.41 1.05 1.43
N PRO A 50 -11.09 1.90 2.23
CA PRO A 50 -12.19 2.70 1.73
C PRO A 50 -11.69 3.72 0.69
N ASN A 51 -12.58 4.16 -0.19
CA ASN A 51 -12.35 5.37 -0.97
C ASN A 51 -12.25 6.57 -0.01
N PHE A 52 -11.52 7.60 -0.42
CA PHE A 52 -11.29 8.74 0.46
C PHE A 52 -12.17 9.93 0.06
N CYS A 53 -12.17 10.27 -1.22
CA CYS A 53 -13.03 11.33 -1.75
C CYS A 53 -13.36 11.01 -3.21
N SER A 54 -14.32 10.12 -3.45
CA SER A 54 -14.57 9.59 -4.80
C SER A 54 -15.29 10.56 -5.75
N ARG A 55 -15.94 11.59 -5.21
CA ARG A 55 -16.71 12.60 -5.95
C ARG A 55 -16.43 14.00 -5.38
N PRO A 56 -15.28 14.59 -5.69
CA PRO A 56 -14.93 15.90 -5.17
C PRO A 56 -15.84 16.99 -5.74
N SER A 57 -16.28 17.90 -4.88
CA SER A 57 -17.14 19.05 -5.17
C SER A 57 -16.50 20.37 -4.73
N HIS A 58 -15.66 20.33 -3.68
CA HIS A 58 -14.94 21.49 -3.15
C HIS A 58 -13.44 21.46 -3.52
N PRO A 59 -12.73 22.62 -3.66
CA PRO A 59 -11.30 22.64 -3.98
C PRO A 59 -10.40 21.74 -3.08
N LEU A 60 -10.69 21.68 -1.78
CA LEU A 60 -9.98 20.78 -0.85
C LEU A 60 -10.25 19.30 -1.15
N GLU A 61 -11.48 18.95 -1.50
CA GLU A 61 -11.86 17.60 -1.89
C GLU A 61 -11.13 17.15 -3.15
N TYR A 62 -10.88 18.05 -4.10
CA TYR A 62 -10.03 17.75 -5.26
C TYR A 62 -8.58 17.43 -4.89
N GLN A 63 -8.05 18.04 -3.83
CA GLN A 63 -6.72 17.70 -3.31
C GLN A 63 -6.75 16.32 -2.63
N TRP A 64 -7.74 16.07 -1.78
CA TRP A 64 -7.92 14.78 -1.11
C TRP A 64 -8.21 13.62 -2.05
N HIS A 65 -8.91 13.87 -3.16
CA HIS A 65 -9.12 12.89 -4.23
C HIS A 65 -7.80 12.36 -4.81
N ARG A 66 -6.69 13.10 -4.70
CA ARG A 66 -5.34 12.63 -5.09
C ARG A 66 -4.73 11.65 -4.08
N LEU A 67 -5.24 11.60 -2.86
CA LEU A 67 -4.83 10.67 -1.80
C LEU A 67 -5.67 9.39 -1.78
N ASP A 68 -6.63 9.23 -2.70
CA ASP A 68 -7.50 8.05 -2.78
C ASP A 68 -6.68 6.80 -3.17
N VAL A 69 -6.51 5.89 -2.20
CA VAL A 69 -5.70 4.67 -2.37
C VAL A 69 -6.34 3.70 -3.36
N ARG A 70 -7.67 3.62 -3.43
CA ARG A 70 -8.38 2.78 -4.40
C ARG A 70 -8.07 3.24 -5.83
N ARG A 71 -8.11 4.54 -6.08
CA ARG A 71 -7.72 5.14 -7.37
C ARG A 71 -6.25 4.87 -7.68
N ALA A 72 -5.35 5.13 -6.73
CA ALA A 72 -3.93 4.90 -6.90
C ALA A 72 -3.63 3.42 -7.26
N LEU A 73 -4.29 2.50 -6.56
CA LEU A 73 -4.15 1.07 -6.82
C LEU A 73 -4.67 0.66 -8.19
N LYS A 74 -5.82 1.19 -8.62
CA LYS A 74 -6.37 0.94 -9.96
C LYS A 74 -5.42 1.41 -11.04
N ILE A 75 -4.87 2.63 -10.91
CA ILE A 75 -3.87 3.17 -11.83
C ILE A 75 -2.63 2.27 -11.87
N TYR A 76 -2.12 1.87 -10.71
CA TYR A 76 -0.95 0.98 -10.62
C TYR A 76 -1.19 -0.34 -11.34
N LEU A 77 -2.32 -1.01 -11.11
CA LEU A 77 -2.65 -2.28 -11.77
C LEU A 77 -2.80 -2.11 -13.28
N THR A 78 -3.48 -1.06 -13.74
CA THR A 78 -3.61 -0.76 -15.17
C THR A 78 -2.25 -0.48 -15.82
N ARG A 79 -1.40 0.35 -15.20
CA ARG A 79 -0.09 0.71 -15.74
C ARG A 79 0.90 -0.44 -15.74
N THR A 80 0.75 -1.39 -14.82
CA THR A 80 1.62 -2.57 -14.72
C THR A 80 1.14 -3.76 -15.53
N ALA A 81 -0.09 -3.73 -16.05
CA ALA A 81 -0.72 -4.88 -16.69
C ALA A 81 0.08 -5.44 -17.87
N SER A 82 0.65 -4.59 -18.73
CA SER A 82 1.31 -5.02 -19.97
C SER A 82 2.63 -5.77 -19.77
N PHE A 83 3.28 -5.63 -18.61
CA PHE A 83 4.57 -6.27 -18.33
C PHE A 83 4.57 -7.11 -17.05
N ARG A 84 3.42 -7.29 -16.42
CA ARG A 84 3.28 -8.11 -15.20
C ARG A 84 3.55 -9.58 -15.53
N LYS A 85 4.40 -10.22 -14.72
CA LYS A 85 4.77 -11.64 -14.81
C LYS A 85 4.48 -12.42 -13.52
N SER A 86 3.83 -11.76 -12.57
CA SER A 86 3.52 -12.32 -11.25
C SER A 86 2.21 -11.75 -10.72
N GLU A 87 1.48 -12.63 -10.04
CA GLU A 87 0.26 -12.30 -9.31
C GLU A 87 0.50 -11.55 -8.00
N ALA A 88 1.76 -11.37 -7.55
CA ALA A 88 2.05 -10.54 -6.39
C ALA A 88 1.62 -9.09 -6.63
N LEU A 89 1.02 -8.42 -5.65
CA LEU A 89 0.49 -7.06 -5.85
C LEU A 89 1.59 -6.13 -6.36
N PHE A 90 2.72 -6.07 -5.65
CA PHE A 90 3.87 -5.28 -6.05
C PHE A 90 4.85 -6.09 -6.92
N ILE A 91 5.20 -5.52 -8.07
CA ILE A 91 6.17 -6.07 -9.03
C ILE A 91 7.33 -5.11 -9.28
N SER A 92 8.45 -5.65 -9.73
CA SER A 92 9.65 -4.87 -10.05
C SER A 92 9.51 -4.18 -11.40
N PHE A 93 10.10 -2.99 -11.48
CA PHE A 93 10.26 -2.19 -12.70
C PHE A 93 11.70 -2.20 -13.22
N GLN A 94 12.63 -2.86 -12.51
CA GLN A 94 14.03 -2.96 -12.95
C GLN A 94 14.12 -3.81 -14.22
N PRO A 95 14.89 -3.42 -15.24
CA PRO A 95 14.91 -4.09 -16.54
C PRO A 95 15.08 -5.63 -16.46
N SER A 96 16.04 -6.12 -15.67
CA SER A 96 16.31 -7.56 -15.53
C SER A 96 15.24 -8.34 -14.74
N MET A 97 14.42 -7.64 -13.95
CA MET A 97 13.42 -8.22 -13.05
C MET A 97 12.00 -7.75 -13.35
N GLN A 98 11.80 -7.05 -14.48
CA GLN A 98 10.55 -6.39 -14.79
C GLN A 98 9.39 -7.39 -14.81
N GLY A 99 8.31 -7.04 -14.11
CA GLY A 99 7.14 -7.89 -14.01
C GLY A 99 7.16 -8.91 -12.87
N LYS A 100 8.33 -9.19 -12.28
CA LYS A 100 8.47 -10.20 -11.23
C LYS A 100 8.12 -9.64 -9.86
N LYS A 101 7.69 -10.52 -8.94
CA LYS A 101 7.43 -10.18 -7.53
C LYS A 101 8.64 -9.50 -6.88
N VAL A 102 8.40 -8.44 -6.09
CA VAL A 102 9.44 -7.83 -5.25
C VAL A 102 9.53 -8.48 -3.87
N SER A 103 10.71 -8.42 -3.26
CA SER A 103 10.92 -8.89 -1.88
C SER A 103 10.36 -7.91 -0.85
N SER A 104 10.06 -8.42 0.36
CA SER A 104 9.71 -7.58 1.52
C SER A 104 10.77 -6.51 1.80
N ALA A 105 12.05 -6.82 1.62
CA ALA A 105 13.14 -5.86 1.78
C ALA A 105 13.06 -4.71 0.76
N THR A 106 12.68 -5.00 -0.48
CA THR A 106 12.48 -3.99 -1.53
C THR A 106 11.31 -3.08 -1.19
N ILE A 107 10.17 -3.65 -0.77
CA ILE A 107 9.01 -2.87 -0.30
C ILE A 107 9.41 -1.96 0.87
N GLY A 108 10.16 -2.49 1.84
CA GLY A 108 10.68 -1.71 2.96
C GLY A 108 11.58 -0.56 2.51
N ARG A 109 12.43 -0.78 1.49
CA ARG A 109 13.27 0.29 0.91
C ARG A 109 12.43 1.35 0.21
N TRP A 110 11.42 0.96 -0.56
CA TRP A 110 10.49 1.89 -1.21
C TRP A 110 9.75 2.75 -0.19
N LEU A 111 9.23 2.15 0.89
CA LEU A 111 8.56 2.91 1.96
C LEU A 111 9.49 3.98 2.57
N LYS A 112 10.74 3.62 2.89
CA LYS A 112 11.72 4.57 3.43
C LYS A 112 12.01 5.70 2.44
N ALA A 113 12.22 5.36 1.17
CA ALA A 113 12.48 6.34 0.11
C ALA A 113 11.29 7.29 -0.10
N THR A 114 10.06 6.78 -0.08
CA THR A 114 8.85 7.59 -0.21
C THR A 114 8.68 8.57 0.95
N ILE A 115 8.96 8.14 2.20
CA ILE A 115 8.94 9.04 3.36
C ILE A 115 9.99 10.13 3.20
N ALA A 116 11.25 9.77 2.92
CA ALA A 116 12.32 10.74 2.73
C ALA A 116 11.95 11.76 1.63
N LYS A 117 11.42 11.27 0.51
CA LYS A 117 10.99 12.13 -0.60
C LYS A 117 9.88 13.09 -0.21
N ALA A 118 8.93 12.68 0.64
CA ALA A 118 7.86 13.55 1.11
C ALA A 118 8.39 14.73 1.94
N TYR A 119 9.37 14.49 2.82
CA TYR A 119 10.04 15.55 3.59
C TYR A 119 10.84 16.48 2.69
N GLU A 120 11.66 15.91 1.80
CA GLU A 120 12.48 16.68 0.84
C GLU A 120 11.62 17.61 -0.04
N THR A 121 10.47 17.13 -0.50
CA THR A 121 9.55 17.91 -1.35
C THR A 121 8.94 19.10 -0.60
N GLN A 122 8.87 19.03 0.74
CA GLN A 122 8.44 20.12 1.59
C GLN A 122 9.62 20.94 2.13
N THR A 123 10.84 20.72 1.63
CA THR A 123 12.07 21.35 2.12
C THR A 123 12.33 21.13 3.62
N LEU A 124 11.78 20.05 4.17
CA LEU A 124 11.96 19.67 5.58
C LEU A 124 13.15 18.72 5.73
N GLN A 125 13.78 18.75 6.91
CA GLN A 125 14.86 17.81 7.23
C GLN A 125 14.32 16.37 7.31
N VAL A 126 14.94 15.45 6.57
CA VAL A 126 14.61 14.03 6.63
C VAL A 126 14.98 13.48 8.02
N PRO A 127 14.05 12.84 8.75
CA PRO A 127 14.35 12.25 10.05
C PRO A 127 15.50 11.23 9.98
N ARG A 128 16.40 11.24 10.97
CA ARG A 128 17.44 10.21 11.07
C ARG A 128 16.82 8.86 11.45
N GLY A 129 17.27 7.78 10.82
CA GLY A 129 16.85 6.42 11.17
C GLY A 129 15.46 6.00 10.68
N ILE A 130 14.97 6.52 9.55
CA ILE A 130 13.71 6.05 8.96
C ILE A 130 13.78 4.54 8.76
N ILE A 131 12.87 3.83 9.42
CA ILE A 131 12.60 2.42 9.20
C ILE A 131 11.26 2.28 8.52
N ALA A 132 11.02 1.18 7.80
CA ALA A 132 9.71 0.95 7.19
C ALA A 132 8.56 0.86 8.23
N HIS A 133 8.90 0.61 9.51
CA HIS A 133 7.97 0.73 10.63
C HIS A 133 7.68 2.19 11.06
N SER A 134 8.44 3.20 10.62
CA SER A 134 8.18 4.61 10.96
C SER A 134 6.83 5.09 10.41
N THR A 135 6.34 4.51 9.29
CA THR A 135 4.98 4.75 8.80
C THR A 135 3.91 4.30 9.79
N ARG A 136 4.17 3.23 10.56
CA ARG A 136 3.24 2.76 11.60
C ARG A 136 3.14 3.80 12.72
N SER A 137 4.26 4.33 13.21
CA SER A 137 4.25 5.36 14.24
C SER A 137 3.54 6.63 13.75
N ALA A 138 3.87 7.11 12.55
CA ALA A 138 3.24 8.30 11.97
C ALA A 138 1.74 8.12 11.69
N ALA A 139 1.30 6.95 11.17
CA ALA A 139 -0.11 6.67 10.94
C ALA A 139 -0.90 6.58 12.25
N THR A 140 -0.32 5.97 13.30
CA THR A 140 -0.91 5.99 14.63
C THR A 140 -1.05 7.43 15.13
N SER A 141 0.04 8.22 15.10
CA SER A 141 0.01 9.63 15.53
C SER A 141 -0.99 10.48 14.75
N ALA A 142 -1.08 10.33 13.42
CA ALA A 142 -2.05 11.03 12.59
C ALA A 142 -3.49 10.60 12.91
N SER A 143 -3.75 9.30 13.13
CA SER A 143 -5.07 8.80 13.52
C SER A 143 -5.54 9.29 14.90
N TRP A 144 -4.60 9.60 15.80
CA TRP A 144 -4.87 10.26 17.08
C TRP A 144 -5.12 11.76 16.91
N ALA A 145 -4.34 12.43 16.04
CA ALA A 145 -4.50 13.85 15.75
C ALA A 145 -5.82 14.18 15.02
N THR A 146 -6.38 13.26 14.25
CA THR A 146 -7.69 13.41 13.59
C THR A 146 -8.89 12.98 14.45
N GLN A 147 -8.66 12.58 15.72
CA GLN A 147 -9.73 12.31 16.71
C GLN A 147 -9.97 13.48 17.67
N ALA A 148 -9.24 14.59 17.49
CA ALA A 148 -9.46 15.87 18.19
C ALA A 148 -10.22 16.83 17.25
#